data_AF-A0A7L3PQU8-F1
#
_entry.id   AF-A0A7L3PQU8-F1
#
_cell.length_a   1.000
_cell.length_b   1.000
_cell.length_c   1.000
_cell.angle_alpha   90.00
_cell.angle_beta   90.00
_cell.angle_gamma   90.00
#
_symmetry.space_group_name_H-M   'P 1'
#
loop_
_entity.id
_entity.type
_entity.pdbx_description
1 polymer ?
#
loop_
_entity_poly.entity_id
_entity_poly.type
_entity_poly.pdbx_seq_one_letter_code
_entity_poly.pdbx_strand_id
1 'polypeptide(L)'
;QVVDHYENPRNVGSLDRNAKNVGTGLVGAPACGDVMKLQVEVDENGRIVDARFKTFGCGSAIASSSLATEWVKGKTVDEALKIKNTDIAKEL
;
A
#
# COMPACT_ATOMS: atom_id res chain seq x y z
N GLN A 1 7.32 13.65 -6.61
CA GLN A 1 7.00 12.32 -7.19
C GLN A 1 5.50 12.03 -7.21
N VAL A 2 4.68 12.85 -6.53
CA VAL A 2 3.20 12.70 -6.46
C VAL A 2 2.53 12.53 -7.82
N VAL A 3 2.84 13.39 -8.80
CA VAL A 3 2.15 13.39 -10.10
C VAL A 3 2.35 12.08 -10.85
N ASP A 4 3.57 11.54 -10.86
CA ASP A 4 3.87 10.29 -11.56
C ASP A 4 3.15 9.08 -10.94
N HIS A 5 3.11 8.98 -9.61
CA HIS A 5 2.33 7.91 -8.96
C HIS A 5 0.82 8.11 -9.04
N TYR A 6 0.34 9.33 -9.29
CA TYR A 6 -1.06 9.60 -9.54
C TYR A 6 -1.47 9.23 -10.97
N GLU A 7 -0.67 9.63 -11.97
CA GLU A 7 -0.94 9.36 -13.39
C GLU A 7 -0.63 7.91 -13.76
N ASN A 8 0.41 7.31 -13.18
CA ASN A 8 0.88 5.95 -13.45
C ASN A 8 0.99 5.14 -12.14
N PRO A 9 -0.12 4.89 -11.42
CA PRO A 9 -0.07 4.22 -10.13
C PRO A 9 0.43 2.78 -10.25
N ARG A 10 1.40 2.42 -9.41
CA ARG A 10 1.98 1.07 -9.35
C ARG A 10 1.21 0.19 -8.39
N ASN A 11 1.01 -1.07 -8.79
CA ASN A 11 0.36 -2.10 -7.99
C ASN A 11 -1.12 -1.88 -7.64
N VAL A 12 -1.87 -1.17 -8.49
CA VAL A 12 -3.33 -1.08 -8.37
C VAL A 12 -3.95 -2.47 -8.52
N GLY A 13 -4.85 -2.86 -7.62
CA GLY A 13 -5.56 -4.12 -7.74
C GLY A 13 -6.03 -4.71 -6.42
N SER A 14 -6.20 -6.03 -6.40
CA SER A 14 -6.55 -6.78 -5.20
C SER A 14 -6.00 -8.19 -5.27
N LEU A 15 -5.66 -8.72 -4.11
CA LEU A 15 -5.25 -10.11 -3.93
C LEU A 15 -6.45 -10.95 -3.46
N ASP A 16 -6.33 -12.27 -3.57
CA ASP A 16 -7.34 -13.20 -3.04
C ASP A 16 -7.44 -13.05 -1.52
N ARG A 17 -8.63 -12.69 -1.04
CA ARG A 17 -8.92 -12.50 0.39
C ARG A 17 -9.05 -13.81 1.16
N ASN A 18 -9.21 -14.93 0.47
CA ASN A 18 -9.34 -16.25 1.10
C ASN A 18 -7.98 -16.95 1.25
N ALA A 19 -6.93 -16.42 0.63
CA ALA A 19 -5.58 -16.92 0.78
C ALA A 19 -5.09 -16.67 2.22
N LYS A 20 -4.60 -17.72 2.88
CA LYS A 20 -4.17 -17.67 4.30
C LYS A 20 -2.97 -16.75 4.54
N ASN A 21 -2.19 -16.51 3.50
CA ASN A 21 -0.97 -15.70 3.51
C ASN A 21 -1.20 -14.26 3.04
N VAL A 22 -2.46 -13.85 2.81
CA VAL A 22 -2.82 -12.49 2.40
C VAL A 22 -3.42 -11.71 3.58
N GLY A 23 -2.72 -10.64 3.99
CA GLY A 23 -3.23 -9.64 4.93
C GLY A 23 -4.00 -8.55 4.21
N THR A 24 -5.14 -8.11 4.76
CA THR A 24 -5.92 -6.98 4.21
C THR A 24 -6.14 -5.91 5.28
N GLY A 25 -5.63 -4.71 5.04
CA GLY A 25 -5.94 -3.51 5.79
C GLY A 25 -6.92 -2.62 5.03
N LEU A 26 -7.98 -2.16 5.70
CA LEU A 26 -8.90 -1.15 5.20
C LEU A 26 -8.99 -0.05 6.24
N VAL A 27 -8.62 1.16 5.86
CA VAL A 27 -8.59 2.33 6.74
C VAL A 27 -9.21 3.55 6.06
N GLY A 28 -9.69 4.48 6.88
CA GLY A 28 -10.41 5.66 6.43
C GLY A 28 -11.93 5.48 6.41
N ALA A 29 -12.63 6.55 6.07
CA ALA A 29 -14.09 6.57 6.02
C ALA A 29 -14.55 7.43 4.83
N PRO A 30 -15.59 7.00 4.08
CA PRO A 30 -16.10 7.78 2.95
C PRO A 30 -16.49 9.22 3.33
N ALA A 31 -16.99 9.42 4.56
CA ALA A 31 -17.36 10.72 5.09
C ALA A 31 -16.18 11.70 5.19
N CYS A 32 -14.96 11.19 5.31
CA CYS A 32 -13.73 11.99 5.38
C CYS A 32 -13.07 12.19 4.01
N GLY A 33 -13.64 11.64 2.93
CA GLY A 33 -13.13 11.77 1.57
C GLY A 33 -12.00 10.82 1.20
N ASP A 34 -11.36 10.16 2.17
CA ASP A 34 -10.25 9.24 1.95
C ASP A 34 -10.53 7.84 2.54
N VAL A 35 -10.41 6.81 1.71
CA VAL A 35 -10.49 5.38 2.06
C VAL A 35 -9.40 4.62 1.32
N MET A 36 -8.57 3.87 2.04
CA MET A 36 -7.50 3.05 1.48
C MET A 36 -7.68 1.59 1.87
N LYS A 37 -7.67 0.71 0.86
CA LYS A 37 -7.50 -0.72 1.01
C LYS A 37 -6.10 -1.11 0.55
N LEU A 38 -5.32 -1.73 1.43
CA LEU A 38 -3.99 -2.27 1.12
C LEU A 38 -3.96 -3.76 1.47
N GLN A 39 -3.44 -4.56 0.54
CA GLN A 39 -3.31 -6.00 0.70
C GLN A 39 -1.85 -6.38 0.49
N VAL A 40 -1.34 -7.28 1.32
CA VAL A 40 0.02 -7.83 1.22
C VAL A 40 -0.04 -9.34 1.23
N GLU A 41 0.71 -9.97 0.34
CA GLU A 41 0.94 -11.40 0.32
C GLU A 41 2.32 -11.70 0.91
N VAL A 42 2.38 -12.63 1.86
CA VAL A 42 3.59 -12.99 2.58
C VAL A 42 3.98 -14.43 2.23
N ASP A 43 5.27 -14.70 2.04
CA ASP A 43 5.77 -16.06 1.88
C ASP A 43 5.99 -16.77 3.23
N GLU A 44 6.41 -18.02 3.20
CA GLU A 44 6.68 -18.82 4.39
C GLU A 44 7.87 -18.29 5.22
N ASN A 45 8.72 -17.45 4.64
CA ASN A 45 9.86 -16.81 5.31
C ASN A 45 9.53 -15.45 5.92
N GLY A 46 8.27 -15.01 5.84
CA GLY A 46 7.84 -13.73 6.37
C GLY A 46 8.19 -12.54 5.46
N ARG A 47 8.48 -12.76 4.17
CA ARG A 47 8.74 -11.71 3.17
C ARG A 47 7.48 -11.38 2.39
N ILE A 48 7.27 -10.10 2.13
CA ILE A 48 6.15 -9.61 1.33
C ILE A 48 6.49 -9.81 -0.15
N VAL A 49 5.82 -10.76 -0.81
CA VAL A 49 6.08 -11.11 -2.22
C VAL A 49 5.22 -10.30 -3.19
N ASP A 50 4.01 -9.91 -2.78
CA ASP A 50 3.17 -8.98 -3.53
C ASP A 50 2.45 -8.02 -2.60
N ALA A 51 2.12 -6.84 -3.11
CA ALA A 51 1.34 -5.84 -2.43
C ALA A 51 0.44 -5.14 -3.43
N ARG A 52 -0.84 -4.98 -3.12
CA ARG A 52 -1.84 -4.34 -3.97
C ARG A 52 -2.64 -3.33 -3.20
N PHE A 53 -3.06 -2.25 -3.86
CA PHE A 53 -3.90 -1.25 -3.23
C PHE A 53 -5.10 -0.84 -4.08
N LYS A 54 -6.12 -0.32 -3.40
CA LYS A 54 -7.18 0.52 -3.96
C LYS A 54 -7.42 1.67 -3.00
N THR A 55 -7.40 2.89 -3.51
CA THR A 55 -7.64 4.10 -2.72
C THR A 55 -8.71 4.94 -3.41
N PHE A 56 -9.65 5.43 -2.62
CA PHE A 56 -10.51 6.54 -2.96
C PHE A 56 -10.03 7.73 -2.14
N GLY A 57 -9.63 8.81 -2.79
CA GLY A 57 -9.08 9.96 -2.08
C GLY A 57 -8.41 10.94 -3.02
N CYS A 58 -7.80 11.97 -2.44
CA CYS A 58 -7.04 12.96 -3.20
C CYS A 58 -5.83 12.35 -3.92
N GLY A 59 -5.28 13.07 -4.91
CA GLY A 59 -4.11 12.60 -5.68
C GLY A 59 -2.91 12.23 -4.79
N SER A 60 -2.70 12.97 -3.71
CA SER A 60 -1.65 12.67 -2.71
C SER A 60 -1.90 11.35 -1.98
N ALA A 61 -3.16 11.02 -1.68
CA ALA A 61 -3.51 9.75 -1.06
C ALA A 61 -3.23 8.58 -2.02
N ILE A 62 -3.59 8.72 -3.30
CA ILE A 62 -3.30 7.72 -4.34
C ILE A 62 -1.78 7.53 -4.49
N ALA A 63 -1.03 8.63 -4.59
CA ALA A 63 0.42 8.58 -4.74
C ALA A 63 1.09 7.93 -3.53
N SER A 64 0.67 8.28 -2.31
CA SER A 64 1.19 7.70 -1.07
C SER A 64 0.92 6.20 -0.98
N SER A 65 -0.30 5.76 -1.33
CA SER A 65 -0.63 4.33 -1.36
C SER A 65 0.19 3.58 -2.39
N SER A 66 0.36 4.14 -3.58
CA SER A 66 1.18 3.54 -4.64
C SER A 66 2.63 3.37 -4.19
N LEU A 67 3.27 4.44 -3.71
CA LEU A 67 4.66 4.41 -3.24
C LEU A 67 4.85 3.41 -2.09
N ALA A 68 3.92 3.41 -1.12
CA ALA A 68 3.96 2.46 0.00
C ALA A 68 3.95 1.00 -0.48
N THR A 69 3.14 0.65 -1.49
CA THR A 69 3.13 -0.73 -2.02
C THR A 69 4.43 -1.15 -2.70
N GLU A 70 5.14 -0.22 -3.33
CA GLU A 70 6.46 -0.50 -3.89
C GLU A 70 7.50 -0.70 -2.80
N TRP A 71 7.46 0.12 -1.75
CA TRP A 71 8.42 0.03 -0.66
C TRP A 71 8.28 -1.24 0.17
N VAL A 72 7.06 -1.70 0.43
CA VAL A 72 6.84 -2.92 1.24
C VAL A 72 7.19 -4.19 0.48
N LYS A 73 7.12 -4.19 -0.85
CA LYS A 73 7.40 -5.38 -1.67
C LYS A 73 8.87 -5.77 -1.55
N GLY A 74 9.14 -7.04 -1.25
CA GLY A 74 10.47 -7.60 -1.03
C GLY A 74 11.02 -7.43 0.40
N LYS A 75 10.38 -6.62 1.25
CA LYS A 75 10.74 -6.47 2.66
C LYS A 75 10.15 -7.59 3.51
N THR A 76 10.74 -7.84 4.68
CA THR A 76 10.08 -8.64 5.71
C THR A 76 8.95 -7.86 6.36
N VAL A 77 8.02 -8.54 7.04
CA VAL A 77 6.96 -7.88 7.80
C VAL A 77 7.53 -6.89 8.83
N ASP A 78 8.60 -7.27 9.54
CA ASP A 78 9.24 -6.40 10.54
C ASP A 78 9.92 -5.16 9.93
N GLU A 79 10.47 -5.29 8.72
CA GLU A 79 11.03 -4.16 7.99
C GLU A 79 9.93 -3.22 7.49
N ALA A 80 8.82 -3.78 6.98
CA ALA A 80 7.68 -3.00 6.53
C ALA A 80 7.04 -2.19 7.68
N LEU A 81 7.00 -2.75 8.90
CA LEU A 81 6.51 -2.06 10.10
C LEU A 81 7.33 -0.84 10.50
N LYS A 82 8.58 -0.72 10.03
CA LYS A 82 9.45 0.42 10.33
C LYS A 82 9.24 1.60 9.40
N ILE A 83 8.48 1.45 8.31
CA ILE A 83 8.18 2.53 7.37
C ILE A 83 7.29 3.56 8.07
N LYS A 84 7.72 4.82 8.09
CA LYS A 84 6.96 5.91 8.71
C LYS A 84 6.31 6.80 7.67
N ASN A 85 5.21 7.42 8.08
CA ASN A 85 4.54 8.47 7.30
C ASN A 85 5.49 9.63 6.95
N THR A 86 6.44 9.98 7.82
CA THR A 86 7.43 11.03 7.57
C THR A 86 8.37 10.71 6.41
N ASP A 87 8.64 9.43 6.16
CA ASP A 87 9.53 9.00 5.08
C ASP A 87 8.80 9.09 3.74
N ILE A 88 7.55 8.63 3.70
CA ILE A 88 6.66 8.75 2.53
C ILE A 88 6.43 10.22 2.16
N ALA A 89 6.16 11.07 3.16
CA ALA A 89 5.92 12.49 2.92
C ALA A 89 7.15 13.26 2.42
N LYS A 90 8.37 12.80 2.73
CA LYS A 90 9.61 13.40 2.22
C LYS A 90 9.89 13.06 0.76
N GLU A 91 9.44 11.89 0.32
CA GLU A 91 9.71 11.38 -1.03
C GLU A 91 8.73 11.96 -2.08
N LEU A 92 7.55 12.38 -1.64
CA LEU A 92 6.44 12.83 -2.48
C LEU A 92 6.51 14.31 -2.86
#